data_AF-A0A964U050-F1
#
_entry.id   AF-A0A964U050-F1
#
_cell.length_a   1.000
_cell.length_b   1.000
_cell.length_c   1.000
_cell.angle_alpha   90.00
_cell.angle_beta   90.00
_cell.angle_gamma   90.00
#
_symmetry.space_group_name_H-M   'P 1'
#
loop_
_entity.id
_entity.type
_entity.pdbx_description
1 polymer ?
#
loop_
_entity_poly.entity_id
_entity_poly.type
_entity_poly.pdbx_seq_one_letter_code
_entity_poly.pdbx_strand_id
1 'polypeptide(L)'
;MSFPLPDTAYPLTQPDGTAHRGSVFLRAVIDHPRWQIGDYSYASAHQPPADWAAHLAPYLYDFSPEKLVIGKFCQVADGVQFITASANHRRDGFSTYPFAVFHGRF
;
A
#
# COMPACT_ATOMS: atom_id res chain seq x y z
N MET A 1 -9.66 9.15 -27.91
CA MET A 1 -9.47 9.43 -26.46
C MET A 1 -8.19 8.73 -26.04
N SER A 2 -7.23 9.45 -25.44
CA SER A 2 -6.02 8.81 -24.90
C SER A 2 -6.35 8.26 -23.53
N PHE A 3 -6.09 6.98 -23.31
CA PHE A 3 -6.11 6.41 -21.96
C PHE A 3 -4.88 6.90 -21.17
N PRO A 4 -4.99 7.06 -19.84
CA PRO A 4 -3.84 7.39 -18.99
C PRO A 4 -2.81 6.25 -19.01
N LEU A 5 -1.54 6.61 -18.94
CA LEU A 5 -0.44 5.64 -18.88
C LEU A 5 -0.37 5.00 -17.47
N PRO A 6 0.22 3.79 -17.32
CA PRO A 6 0.32 3.11 -16.02
C PRO A 6 1.06 3.88 -14.92
N ASP A 7 1.91 4.83 -15.30
CA ASP A 7 2.70 5.72 -14.44
C ASP A 7 1.97 7.04 -14.14
N THR A 8 0.73 7.20 -14.61
CA THR A 8 -0.11 8.36 -14.29
C THR A 8 -0.67 8.21 -12.88
N ALA A 9 -0.20 9.04 -11.94
CA ALA A 9 -0.63 8.99 -10.53
C ALA A 9 -2.15 9.13 -10.35
N TYR A 10 -2.78 10.08 -11.04
CA TYR A 10 -4.21 10.38 -10.91
C TYR A 10 -4.90 10.22 -12.27
N PRO A 11 -5.38 9.00 -12.60
CA PRO A 11 -5.88 8.70 -13.95
C PRO A 11 -7.27 9.27 -14.25
N LEU A 12 -8.00 9.74 -13.24
CA LEU A 12 -9.35 10.28 -13.39
C LEU A 12 -9.34 11.81 -13.40
N THR A 13 -9.92 12.39 -14.45
CA THR A 13 -10.14 13.83 -14.61
C THR A 13 -11.61 14.16 -14.30
N GLN A 14 -11.83 15.19 -13.48
CA GLN A 14 -13.14 15.70 -13.10
C GLN A 14 -13.72 16.60 -14.21
N PRO A 15 -15.04 16.91 -14.19
CA PRO A 15 -15.67 17.74 -15.22
C PRO A 15 -15.06 19.15 -15.38
N ASP A 16 -14.43 19.68 -14.33
CA ASP A 16 -13.73 20.97 -14.33
C ASP A 16 -12.28 20.89 -14.84
N GLY A 17 -11.84 19.70 -15.29
CA GLY A 17 -10.49 19.45 -15.79
C GLY A 17 -9.46 19.15 -14.69
N THR A 18 -9.83 19.19 -13.42
CA THR A 18 -8.93 18.87 -12.31
C THR A 18 -8.80 17.36 -12.12
N ALA A 19 -7.71 16.91 -11.47
CA ALA A 19 -7.47 15.49 -11.23
C ALA A 19 -8.16 15.02 -9.94
N HIS A 20 -8.90 13.90 -10.01
CA HIS A 20 -9.52 13.29 -8.86
C HIS A 20 -8.47 12.58 -7.99
N ARG A 21 -8.17 13.17 -6.82
CA ARG A 21 -7.12 12.68 -5.92
C ARG A 21 -7.45 11.37 -5.19
N GLY A 22 -8.73 11.02 -5.13
CA GLY A 22 -9.21 9.83 -4.43
C GLY A 22 -9.09 8.53 -5.21
N SER A 23 -8.57 8.54 -6.44
CA SER A 23 -8.27 7.30 -7.17
C SER A 23 -6.92 7.42 -7.84
N VAL A 24 -6.07 6.40 -7.63
CA VAL A 24 -4.68 6.43 -8.05
C VAL A 24 -4.26 5.12 -8.70
N PHE A 25 -3.41 5.18 -9.73
CA PHE A 25 -2.68 3.98 -10.15
C PHE A 25 -1.60 3.66 -9.12
N LEU A 26 -1.70 2.48 -8.52
CA LEU A 26 -0.86 2.07 -7.40
C LEU A 26 0.62 2.01 -7.78
N ARG A 27 0.93 1.54 -8.99
CA ARG A 27 2.30 1.52 -9.54
C ARG A 27 2.94 2.92 -9.56
N ALA A 28 2.14 3.96 -9.79
CA ALA A 28 2.64 5.33 -9.94
C ALA A 28 2.87 6.04 -8.60
N VAL A 29 2.17 5.62 -7.53
CA VAL A 29 2.19 6.32 -6.23
C VAL A 29 2.87 5.53 -5.11
N ILE A 30 3.10 4.24 -5.29
CA ILE A 30 3.82 3.41 -4.30
C ILE A 30 5.26 3.22 -4.75
N ASP A 31 6.17 3.87 -4.04
CA ASP A 31 7.62 3.64 -4.10
C ASP A 31 8.07 2.98 -2.80
N HIS A 32 7.88 1.66 -2.70
CA HIS A 32 8.23 0.87 -1.51
C HIS A 32 8.89 -0.46 -1.94
N PRO A 33 10.07 -0.81 -1.41
CA PRO A 33 10.90 -1.93 -1.91
C PRO A 33 10.25 -3.32 -1.74
N ARG A 34 9.25 -3.43 -0.85
CA ARG A 34 8.48 -4.65 -0.60
C ARG A 34 7.18 -4.79 -1.40
N TRP A 35 6.84 -3.82 -2.25
CA TRP A 35 5.68 -3.90 -3.13
C TRP A 35 6.08 -4.31 -4.55
N GLN A 36 5.24 -5.10 -5.20
CA GLN A 36 5.29 -5.34 -6.64
C GLN A 36 3.89 -5.15 -7.20
N ILE A 37 3.74 -4.20 -8.11
CA ILE A 37 2.42 -3.74 -8.55
C ILE A 37 2.35 -3.79 -10.07
N GLY A 38 1.37 -4.51 -10.59
CA GLY A 38 1.08 -4.57 -12.01
C GLY A 38 0.45 -3.29 -12.55
N ASP A 39 0.68 -3.03 -13.83
CA ASP A 39 0.10 -1.90 -14.56
C ASP A 39 -1.41 -1.80 -14.39
N TYR A 40 -1.90 -0.55 -14.35
CA TYR A 40 -3.32 -0.19 -14.28
C TYR A 40 -4.08 -0.69 -13.05
N SER A 41 -3.42 -1.37 -12.11
CA SER A 41 -4.02 -1.65 -10.81
C SER A 41 -4.12 -0.36 -10.01
N TYR A 42 -5.32 -0.10 -9.49
CA TYR A 42 -5.64 1.17 -8.85
C TYR A 42 -6.27 0.96 -7.49
N ALA A 43 -6.16 1.98 -6.64
CA ALA A 43 -6.91 2.07 -5.39
C ALA A 43 -7.75 3.33 -5.38
N SER A 44 -8.84 3.28 -4.61
CA SER A 44 -9.69 4.44 -4.33
C SER A 44 -9.82 4.68 -2.84
N ALA A 45 -9.90 5.94 -2.43
CA ALA A 45 -10.17 6.34 -1.05
C ALA A 45 -11.07 7.59 -1.02
N HIS A 46 -12.02 7.64 -0.09
CA HIS A 46 -12.86 8.83 0.12
C HIS A 46 -12.06 10.00 0.69
N GLN A 47 -11.09 9.69 1.55
CA GLN A 47 -10.10 10.63 2.07
C GLN A 47 -8.72 10.19 1.58
N PRO A 48 -8.16 10.83 0.54
CA PRO A 48 -6.89 10.41 -0.05
C PRO A 48 -5.76 10.45 0.98
N PRO A 49 -5.05 9.34 1.23
CA PRO A 49 -3.90 9.33 2.13
C PRO A 49 -2.70 10.04 1.50
N ALA A 50 -1.79 10.55 2.34
CA ALA A 50 -0.50 11.06 1.87
C ALA A 50 0.45 9.92 1.43
N ASP A 51 0.34 8.75 2.07
CA ASP A 51 1.12 7.55 1.77
C ASP A 51 0.18 6.36 1.52
N TRP A 52 0.08 5.96 0.25
CA TRP A 52 -0.77 4.84 -0.16
C TRP A 52 -0.22 3.47 0.27
N ALA A 53 1.10 3.32 0.39
CA ALA A 53 1.71 2.07 0.80
C ALA A 53 1.40 1.80 2.28
N ALA A 54 1.63 2.78 3.15
CA ALA A 54 1.34 2.66 4.58
C ALA A 54 -0.17 2.59 4.86
N HIS A 55 -1.00 3.28 4.07
CA HIS A 55 -2.46 3.21 4.21
C HIS A 55 -3.00 1.80 3.93
N LEU A 56 -2.55 1.19 2.83
CA LEU A 56 -3.03 -0.12 2.40
C LEU A 56 -2.35 -1.28 3.15
N ALA A 57 -1.08 -1.19 3.53
CA ALA A 57 -0.37 -2.24 4.26
C ALA A 57 0.42 -1.66 5.44
N PRO A 58 -0.24 -1.33 6.56
CA PRO A 58 0.36 -0.58 7.67
C PRO A 58 1.48 -1.30 8.43
N TYR A 59 1.65 -2.60 8.20
CA TYR A 59 2.67 -3.43 8.83
C TYR A 59 3.73 -3.94 7.85
N LEU A 60 3.76 -3.44 6.61
CA LEU A 60 4.81 -3.78 5.66
C LEU A 60 5.89 -2.70 5.71
N TYR A 61 7.07 -3.04 6.20
CA TYR A 61 8.20 -2.13 6.36
C TYR A 61 9.30 -2.44 5.33
N ASP A 62 10.22 -1.51 5.10
CA ASP A 62 11.36 -1.73 4.19
C ASP A 62 12.22 -2.94 4.55
N PHE A 63 12.35 -3.22 5.85
CA PHE A 63 13.11 -4.36 6.36
C PHE A 63 12.30 -5.67 6.41
N SER A 64 10.98 -5.63 6.16
CA SER A 64 10.13 -6.81 6.22
C SER A 64 10.62 -7.90 5.25
N PRO A 65 10.71 -9.16 5.66
CA PRO A 65 11.20 -10.24 4.79
C PRO A 65 10.23 -10.57 3.65
N GLU A 66 8.93 -10.34 3.85
CA GLU A 66 7.88 -10.61 2.86
C GLU A 66 7.79 -9.54 1.76
N LYS A 67 7.05 -9.88 0.69
CA LYS A 67 6.63 -8.94 -0.36
C LYS A 67 5.12 -9.00 -0.53
N LEU A 68 4.52 -7.86 -0.87
CA LEU A 68 3.13 -7.77 -1.29
C LEU A 68 3.07 -7.60 -2.82
N VAL A 69 2.41 -8.54 -3.50
CA VAL A 69 2.33 -8.58 -4.97
C VAL A 69 0.87 -8.40 -5.40
N ILE A 70 0.61 -7.37 -6.21
CA ILE A 70 -0.69 -7.12 -6.84
C ILE A 70 -0.49 -7.24 -8.36
N GLY A 71 -1.36 -8.01 -9.02
CA GLY A 71 -1.34 -8.20 -10.48
C GLY A 71 -1.69 -6.92 -11.27
N LYS A 72 -1.95 -7.07 -12.57
CA LYS A 72 -2.42 -5.96 -13.44
C LYS A 72 -3.94 -5.85 -13.40
N PHE A 73 -4.48 -4.65 -13.66
CA PHE A 73 -5.92 -4.38 -13.81
C PHE A 73 -6.78 -4.77 -12.58
N CYS A 74 -6.22 -4.70 -11.38
CA CYS A 74 -6.97 -4.88 -10.14
C CYS A 74 -7.58 -3.56 -9.65
N GLN A 75 -8.70 -3.64 -8.94
CA GLN A 75 -9.26 -2.55 -8.17
C GLN A 75 -9.13 -2.86 -6.67
N VAL A 76 -8.65 -1.88 -5.91
CA VAL A 76 -8.64 -1.90 -4.43
C VAL A 76 -9.59 -0.80 -3.94
N ALA A 77 -10.67 -1.19 -3.28
CA ALA A 77 -11.68 -0.25 -2.79
C ALA A 77 -11.23 0.48 -1.52
N ASP A 78 -11.94 1.56 -1.20
CA ASP A 78 -11.77 2.33 0.05
C ASP A 78 -11.91 1.42 1.28
N GLY A 79 -11.02 1.59 2.25
CA GLY A 79 -11.01 0.83 3.51
C GLY A 79 -10.35 -0.55 3.44
N VAL A 80 -9.86 -1.02 2.29
CA VAL A 80 -9.10 -2.27 2.21
C VAL A 80 -7.75 -2.13 2.93
N GLN A 81 -7.41 -3.11 3.77
CA GLN A 81 -6.09 -3.25 4.37
C GLN A 81 -5.53 -4.65 4.17
N PHE A 82 -4.26 -4.71 3.80
CA PHE A 82 -3.46 -5.92 3.71
C PHE A 82 -2.66 -6.07 5.01
N ILE A 83 -3.00 -7.08 5.81
CA ILE A 83 -2.24 -7.43 7.01
C ILE A 83 -1.14 -8.42 6.63
N THR A 84 0.12 -8.03 6.83
CA THR A 84 1.29 -8.82 6.45
C THR A 84 1.92 -9.53 7.64
N ALA A 85 2.93 -10.37 7.37
CA ALA A 85 3.55 -11.23 8.37
C ALA A 85 4.30 -10.46 9.46
N SER A 86 4.78 -9.27 9.16
CA SER A 86 5.49 -8.38 10.09
C SER A 86 4.60 -7.84 11.23
N ALA A 87 3.27 -7.99 11.14
CA ALA A 87 2.35 -7.73 12.25
C ALA A 87 2.38 -8.84 13.33
N ASN A 88 3.01 -9.99 13.04
CA ASN A 88 3.00 -11.13 13.95
C ASN A 88 3.97 -10.95 15.10
N HIS A 89 3.52 -11.33 16.30
CA HIS A 89 4.39 -11.52 17.44
C HIS A 89 5.07 -12.89 17.39
N ARG A 90 6.25 -12.96 18.00
CA ARG A 90 6.99 -14.22 18.23
C ARG A 90 6.17 -15.17 19.12
N ARG A 91 6.17 -16.48 18.83
CA ARG A 91 5.32 -17.49 19.52
C ARG A 91 6.07 -18.72 20.05
N ASP A 92 7.38 -18.80 19.86
CA ASP A 92 8.24 -19.91 20.28
C ASP A 92 8.86 -19.72 21.68
N GLY A 93 8.53 -18.62 22.36
CA GLY A 93 8.98 -18.32 23.73
C GLY A 93 7.91 -18.57 24.79
N PHE A 94 8.23 -18.20 26.04
CA PHE A 94 7.30 -18.29 27.17
C PHE A 94 6.17 -17.22 27.13
N SER A 95 6.28 -16.23 26.24
CA SER A 95 5.30 -15.15 26.07
C SER A 95 5.35 -14.60 24.65
N THR A 96 4.22 -14.10 24.17
CA THR A 96 4.11 -13.32 22.93
C THR A 96 4.36 -11.83 23.16
N TYR A 97 4.59 -11.38 24.40
CA TYR A 97 4.83 -9.97 24.71
C TYR A 97 6.15 -9.48 24.06
N PRO A 98 6.16 -8.37 23.32
CA PRO A 98 7.30 -7.95 22.53
C PRO A 98 8.31 -7.14 23.35
N PHE A 99 8.92 -7.75 24.38
CA PHE A 99 9.84 -7.07 25.31
C PHE A 99 10.93 -6.24 24.61
N ALA A 100 11.48 -6.74 23.50
CA ALA A 100 12.56 -6.09 22.76
C ALA A 100 12.17 -4.71 22.17
N VAL A 101 10.88 -4.49 21.86
CA VAL A 101 10.39 -3.22 21.32
C VAL A 101 10.57 -2.08 22.33
N PHE A 102 10.49 -2.38 23.63
CA PHE A 102 10.57 -1.37 24.70
C PHE A 102 11.98 -1.17 25.27
N HIS A 103 12.88 -2.13 25.05
CA HIS A 103 14.26 -2.06 25.55
C HIS A 103 15.30 -1.68 24.49
N GLY A 104 14.96 -1.80 23.20
CA GLY A 104 15.84 -1.37 22.10
C GLY A 104 17.19 -2.10 22.01
N ARG A 105 17.33 -3.24 22.71
CA ARG A 105 18.55 -4.08 22.74
C ARG A 105 18.17 -5.55 22.64
N PHE A 106 18.95 -6.29 21.85
CA PHE A 106 18.97 -7.75 21.78
C PHE A 106 20.30 -8.26 22.32
#